data_AF-A0A7Y4MVR3-F1
#
_entry.id   AF-A0A7Y4MVR3-F1
#
_cell.length_a   1.000
_cell.length_b   1.000
_cell.length_c   1.000
_cell.angle_alpha   90.00
_cell.angle_beta   90.00
_cell.angle_gamma   90.00
#
_symmetry.space_group_name_H-M   'P 1'
#
loop_
_entity.id
_entity.type
_entity.pdbx_description
1 polymer ?
#
loop_
_entity_poly.entity_id
_entity_poly.type
_entity_poly.pdbx_seq_one_letter_code
_entity_poly.pdbx_strand_id
1 'polypeptide(L)'
;LKLARFGDNMRVVAVTEGDKVEAQLKFGVSVNTYGVNDLVTLVDDVADSDVDLLVKEYAESFRVSPELLPDGDRHQSLRDAARIEAGLRRFLTEGGFGAFTTNFQDLGGLKQLPGLAVQRLMAEGYGFGGEGDWKTSVMLRASKTMAGSLPGGTSFMEDYT
;
A
#
# COMPACT_ATOMS: atom_id res chain seq x y z
N LEU A 1 -2.36 -6.76 -15.74
CA LEU A 1 -2.03 -6.27 -14.37
C LEU A 1 -3.22 -6.57 -13.44
N LYS A 2 -2.99 -7.17 -12.26
CA LYS A 2 -4.02 -7.33 -11.23
C LYS A 2 -3.87 -6.23 -10.17
N LEU A 3 -4.98 -5.58 -9.83
CA LEU A 3 -5.07 -4.58 -8.77
C LEU A 3 -6.03 -5.06 -7.68
N ALA A 4 -5.59 -4.95 -6.41
CA ALA A 4 -6.43 -5.18 -5.25
C ALA A 4 -6.89 -3.86 -4.62
N ARG A 5 -8.19 -3.71 -4.36
CA ARG A 5 -8.72 -2.56 -3.60
C ARG A 5 -9.08 -3.01 -2.19
N PHE A 6 -8.61 -2.29 -1.18
CA PHE A 6 -9.02 -2.47 0.21
C PHE A 6 -10.00 -1.36 0.55
N GLY A 7 -11.29 -1.68 0.56
CA GLY A 7 -12.37 -0.72 0.60
C GLY A 7 -12.75 -0.16 -0.78
N ASP A 8 -13.82 0.63 -0.82
CA ASP A 8 -14.32 1.26 -2.05
C ASP A 8 -13.71 2.67 -2.26
N ASN A 9 -14.20 3.43 -3.24
CA ASN A 9 -13.84 4.83 -3.42
C ASN A 9 -14.24 5.66 -2.18
N MET A 10 -13.51 6.73 -1.91
CA MET A 10 -13.96 7.74 -0.95
C MET A 10 -15.34 8.26 -1.38
N ARG A 11 -16.27 8.29 -0.41
CA ARG A 11 -17.65 8.74 -0.65
C ARG A 11 -17.67 10.14 -1.26
N VAL A 12 -18.59 10.33 -2.21
CA VAL A 12 -18.85 11.62 -2.89
C VAL A 12 -17.67 12.13 -3.75
N VAL A 13 -16.70 11.27 -4.09
CA VAL A 13 -15.62 11.61 -5.03
C VAL A 13 -15.95 11.09 -6.43
N ALA A 14 -15.85 11.96 -7.43
CA ALA A 14 -16.12 11.62 -8.82
C ALA A 14 -14.89 11.09 -9.56
N VAL A 15 -13.76 11.82 -9.50
CA VAL A 15 -12.60 11.56 -10.36
C VAL A 15 -11.95 10.20 -10.13
N THR A 16 -12.07 9.63 -8.92
CA THR A 16 -11.48 8.33 -8.57
C THR A 16 -12.39 7.15 -8.96
N GLU A 17 -13.65 7.40 -9.33
CA GLU A 17 -14.58 6.37 -9.80
C GLU A 17 -14.42 6.06 -11.30
N GLY A 18 -15.16 5.07 -11.80
CA GLY A 18 -15.30 4.82 -13.23
C GLY A 18 -15.57 3.36 -13.57
N ASP A 19 -15.73 3.11 -14.86
CA ASP A 19 -16.04 1.79 -15.39
C ASP A 19 -14.79 0.88 -15.44
N LYS A 20 -14.73 -0.06 -14.49
CA LYS A 20 -13.64 -1.05 -14.37
C LYS A 20 -13.70 -2.11 -15.48
N VAL A 21 -14.89 -2.41 -16.02
CA VAL A 21 -15.07 -3.36 -17.12
C VAL A 21 -14.53 -2.77 -18.41
N GLU A 22 -14.83 -1.49 -18.69
CA GLU A 22 -14.28 -0.79 -19.85
C GLU A 22 -12.75 -0.66 -19.74
N ALA A 23 -12.21 -0.34 -18.55
CA ALA A 23 -10.77 -0.31 -18.34
C ALA A 23 -10.12 -1.69 -18.56
N GLN A 24 -10.78 -2.78 -18.15
CA GLN A 24 -10.32 -4.13 -18.42
C GLN A 24 -10.32 -4.44 -19.92
N LEU A 25 -11.37 -4.06 -20.65
CA LEU A 25 -11.48 -4.25 -22.09
C LEU A 25 -10.37 -3.48 -22.85
N LYS A 26 -10.09 -2.24 -22.45
CA LYS A 26 -9.12 -1.36 -23.14
C LYS A 26 -7.67 -1.62 -22.77
N PHE A 27 -7.38 -1.90 -21.50
CA PHE A 27 -6.01 -1.95 -20.98
C PHE A 27 -5.61 -3.33 -20.43
N GLY A 28 -6.52 -4.30 -20.38
CA GLY A 28 -6.23 -5.64 -19.84
C GLY A 28 -5.93 -5.65 -18.34
N VAL A 29 -6.39 -4.63 -17.60
CA VAL A 29 -6.24 -4.55 -16.14
C VAL A 29 -7.42 -5.20 -15.45
N SER A 30 -7.17 -5.91 -14.34
CA SER A 30 -8.22 -6.46 -13.49
C SER A 30 -8.24 -5.69 -12.18
N VAL A 31 -9.38 -5.08 -11.86
CA VAL A 31 -9.56 -4.22 -10.69
C VAL A 31 -10.68 -4.80 -9.84
N ASN A 32 -10.33 -5.43 -8.72
CA ASN A 32 -11.29 -6.08 -7.81
C ASN A 32 -11.09 -5.61 -6.37
N THR A 33 -12.18 -5.64 -5.61
CA THR A 33 -12.20 -5.20 -4.21
C THR A 33 -12.20 -6.41 -3.29
N TYR A 34 -11.41 -6.32 -2.22
CA TYR A 34 -11.30 -7.31 -1.16
C TYR A 34 -11.69 -6.64 0.16
N GLY A 35 -12.25 -7.42 1.09
CA GLY A 35 -12.63 -6.88 2.39
C GLY A 35 -11.40 -6.41 3.13
N VAL A 36 -11.45 -5.24 3.78
CA VAL A 36 -10.29 -4.76 4.57
C VAL A 36 -9.91 -5.76 5.66
N ASN A 37 -10.88 -6.51 6.19
CA ASN A 37 -10.62 -7.54 7.20
C ASN A 37 -9.89 -8.80 6.66
N ASP A 38 -9.90 -9.04 5.34
CA ASP A 38 -9.06 -10.08 4.74
C ASP A 38 -7.57 -9.72 4.89
N LEU A 39 -7.26 -8.42 4.75
CA LEU A 39 -5.93 -7.89 5.04
C LEU A 39 -5.64 -7.90 6.55
N VAL A 40 -6.59 -7.49 7.39
CA VAL A 40 -6.41 -7.50 8.87
C VAL A 40 -5.99 -8.88 9.35
N THR A 41 -6.64 -9.94 8.86
CA THR A 41 -6.28 -11.32 9.22
C THR A 41 -4.81 -11.61 8.94
N LEU A 42 -4.30 -11.22 7.77
CA LEU A 42 -2.88 -11.42 7.44
C LEU A 42 -1.93 -10.53 8.22
N VAL A 43 -2.36 -9.32 8.62
CA VAL A 43 -1.59 -8.41 9.48
C VAL A 43 -1.48 -8.99 10.89
N ASP A 44 -2.58 -9.52 11.43
CA ASP A 44 -2.61 -10.13 12.76
C ASP A 44 -1.78 -11.42 12.81
N ASP A 45 -1.75 -12.20 11.73
CA ASP A 45 -0.98 -13.44 11.61
C ASP A 45 0.54 -13.27 11.44
N VAL A 46 1.06 -12.04 11.30
CA VAL A 46 2.51 -11.80 11.16
C VAL A 46 3.24 -12.19 12.45
N ALA A 47 4.35 -12.92 12.35
CA ALA A 47 5.13 -13.27 13.54
C ALA A 47 5.89 -12.04 14.08
N ASP A 48 6.03 -11.94 15.40
CA ASP A 48 6.81 -10.85 16.03
C ASP A 48 8.25 -10.78 15.52
N SER A 49 8.85 -11.93 15.19
CA SER A 49 10.19 -11.98 14.60
C SER A 49 10.29 -11.30 13.24
N ASP A 50 9.24 -11.38 12.41
CA ASP A 50 9.23 -10.72 11.09
C ASP A 50 9.07 -9.20 11.26
N VAL A 51 8.28 -8.77 12.25
CA VAL A 51 8.16 -7.37 12.65
C VAL A 51 9.52 -6.84 13.14
N ASP A 52 10.22 -7.60 13.99
CA ASP A 52 11.54 -7.21 14.52
C ASP A 52 12.57 -7.04 13.40
N LEU A 53 12.57 -7.94 12.41
CA LEU A 53 13.45 -7.84 11.24
C LEU A 53 13.18 -6.58 10.42
N LEU A 54 11.92 -6.26 10.14
CA LEU A 54 11.55 -5.04 9.41
C LEU A 54 11.91 -3.77 10.19
N VAL A 55 11.66 -3.75 11.50
CA VAL A 55 12.01 -2.60 12.34
C VAL A 55 13.52 -2.37 12.38
N LYS A 56 14.31 -3.45 12.45
CA LYS A 56 15.77 -3.36 12.34
C LYS A 56 16.19 -2.79 10.99
N GLU A 57 15.60 -3.29 9.90
CA GLU A 57 15.86 -2.78 8.56
C GLU A 57 15.51 -1.28 8.43
N TYR A 58 14.43 -0.84 9.08
CA TYR A 58 14.06 0.58 9.11
C TYR A 58 15.11 1.43 9.83
N ALA A 59 15.63 0.95 10.96
CA ALA A 59 16.68 1.65 11.71
C ALA A 59 18.01 1.72 10.94
N GLU A 60 18.29 0.75 10.08
CA GLU A 60 19.47 0.73 9.21
C GLU A 60 19.29 1.61 7.96
N SER A 61 18.07 1.67 7.42
CA SER A 61 17.77 2.35 6.15
C SER A 61 17.37 3.82 6.30
N PHE A 62 16.87 4.21 7.47
CA PHE A 62 16.31 5.54 7.71
C PHE A 62 16.88 6.19 8.98
N ARG A 63 16.80 7.52 9.02
CA ARG A 63 16.97 8.26 10.27
C ARG A 63 15.68 8.19 11.09
N VAL A 64 15.55 7.16 11.91
CA VAL A 64 14.38 6.94 12.76
C VAL A 64 14.42 7.88 13.98
N SER A 65 13.30 8.53 14.29
CA SER A 65 13.17 9.38 15.49
C SER A 65 13.37 8.55 16.76
N PRO A 66 14.05 9.08 17.81
CA PRO A 66 14.35 8.32 19.03
C PRO A 66 13.12 7.71 19.71
N GLU A 67 11.98 8.41 19.69
CA GLU A 67 10.71 7.92 20.27
C GLU A 67 10.13 6.67 19.56
N LEU A 68 10.57 6.36 18.34
CA LEU A 68 10.14 5.20 17.56
C LEU A 68 11.14 4.03 17.63
N LEU A 69 12.35 4.25 18.15
CA LEU A 69 13.34 3.20 18.36
C LEU A 69 12.96 2.29 19.55
N PRO A 70 13.60 1.12 19.72
CA PRO A 70 13.41 0.30 20.92
C PRO A 70 13.52 1.12 22.19
N ASP A 71 12.68 0.82 23.17
CA ASP A 71 12.50 1.55 24.44
C ASP A 71 11.91 2.97 24.34
N GLY A 72 11.60 3.46 23.13
CA GLY A 72 10.88 4.72 22.94
C GLY A 72 9.37 4.59 23.16
N ASP A 73 8.74 5.64 23.70
CA ASP A 73 7.31 5.65 24.05
C ASP A 73 6.35 5.41 22.87
N ARG A 74 6.82 5.59 21.63
CA ARG A 74 6.05 5.36 20.39
C ARG A 74 6.57 4.18 19.57
N HIS A 75 7.45 3.35 20.13
CA HIS A 75 8.01 2.19 19.43
C HIS A 75 6.91 1.28 18.85
N GLN A 76 5.81 1.09 19.58
CA GLN A 76 4.68 0.29 19.11
C GLN A 76 4.07 0.80 17.80
N SER A 77 4.02 2.13 17.57
CA SER A 77 3.52 2.68 16.30
C SER A 77 4.37 2.26 15.10
N LEU A 78 5.69 2.15 15.29
CA LEU A 78 6.60 1.67 14.24
C LEU A 78 6.43 0.16 14.02
N ARG A 79 6.26 -0.62 15.10
CA ARG A 79 5.97 -2.06 15.03
C ARG A 79 4.66 -2.34 14.31
N ASP A 80 3.60 -1.58 14.59
CA ASP A 80 2.31 -1.70 13.92
C ASP A 80 2.44 -1.35 12.43
N ALA A 81 3.29 -0.40 12.06
CA ALA A 81 3.56 -0.07 10.65
C ALA A 81 4.28 -1.21 9.93
N ALA A 82 5.29 -1.80 10.56
CA ALA A 82 6.02 -2.96 10.04
C ALA A 82 5.09 -4.17 9.87
N ARG A 83 4.20 -4.42 10.82
CA ARG A 83 3.20 -5.49 10.75
C ARG A 83 2.24 -5.29 9.58
N ILE A 84 1.74 -4.07 9.39
CA ILE A 84 0.90 -3.71 8.24
C ILE A 84 1.65 -3.92 6.92
N GLU A 85 2.93 -3.54 6.86
CA GLU A 85 3.76 -3.78 5.67
C GLU A 85 3.89 -5.27 5.35
N ALA A 86 4.23 -6.10 6.34
CA ALA A 86 4.36 -7.54 6.15
C ALA A 86 3.05 -8.18 5.68
N GLY A 87 1.91 -7.84 6.31
CA GLY A 87 0.60 -8.35 5.90
C GLY A 87 0.19 -7.90 4.49
N LEU A 88 0.37 -6.62 4.16
CA LEU A 88 0.12 -6.10 2.80
C LEU A 88 1.00 -6.78 1.76
N ARG A 89 2.32 -6.86 2.02
CA ARG A 89 3.29 -7.51 1.14
C ARG A 89 2.91 -8.96 0.89
N ARG A 90 2.52 -9.70 1.94
CA ARG A 90 2.08 -11.09 1.82
C ARG A 90 0.83 -11.20 0.96
N PHE A 91 -0.21 -10.40 1.24
CA PHE A 91 -1.45 -10.38 0.45
C PHE A 91 -1.17 -10.12 -1.04
N LEU A 92 -0.37 -9.09 -1.33
CA LEU A 92 -0.07 -8.67 -2.69
C LEU A 92 0.74 -9.73 -3.43
N THR A 93 1.74 -10.32 -2.77
CA THR A 93 2.62 -11.32 -3.36
C THR A 93 1.88 -12.63 -3.64
N GLU A 94 1.20 -13.19 -2.65
CA GLU A 94 0.44 -14.45 -2.80
C GLU A 94 -0.71 -14.31 -3.81
N GLY A 95 -1.35 -13.14 -3.85
CA GLY A 95 -2.41 -12.84 -4.81
C GLY A 95 -1.94 -12.46 -6.21
N GLY A 96 -0.63 -12.29 -6.43
CA GLY A 96 -0.06 -11.86 -7.71
C GLY A 96 -0.54 -10.47 -8.14
N PHE A 97 -0.75 -9.57 -7.18
CA PHE A 97 -1.16 -8.19 -7.43
C PHE A 97 0.07 -7.32 -7.73
N GLY A 98 -0.03 -6.44 -8.71
CA GLY A 98 1.03 -5.47 -9.03
C GLY A 98 0.71 -4.04 -8.59
N ALA A 99 -0.51 -3.81 -8.10
CA ALA A 99 -1.00 -2.51 -7.70
C ALA A 99 -2.10 -2.65 -6.64
N PHE A 100 -2.32 -1.63 -5.84
CA PHE A 100 -3.39 -1.63 -4.84
C PHE A 100 -3.90 -0.22 -4.50
N THR A 101 -4.99 -0.17 -3.74
CA THR A 101 -5.54 1.08 -3.18
C THR A 101 -5.97 0.86 -1.74
N THR A 102 -6.02 1.94 -0.96
CA THR A 102 -6.60 1.95 0.39
C THR A 102 -7.61 3.08 0.49
N ASN A 103 -8.47 3.08 1.50
CA ASN A 103 -9.40 4.18 1.76
C ASN A 103 -9.52 4.40 3.28
N PHE A 104 -9.18 5.61 3.75
CA PHE A 104 -9.26 5.93 5.19
C PHE A 104 -10.68 5.85 5.77
N GLN A 105 -11.72 5.86 4.93
CA GLN A 105 -13.11 5.70 5.37
C GLN A 105 -13.48 4.25 5.71
N ASP A 106 -12.61 3.29 5.41
CA ASP A 106 -12.72 1.89 5.80
C ASP A 106 -11.34 1.33 6.16
N LEU A 107 -11.03 1.31 7.45
CA LEU A 107 -9.81 0.70 7.98
C LEU A 107 -10.07 -0.68 8.59
N GLY A 108 -11.32 -1.15 8.63
CA GLY A 108 -11.69 -2.36 9.36
C GLY A 108 -11.05 -2.38 10.77
N GLY A 109 -10.32 -3.46 11.07
CA GLY A 109 -9.54 -3.64 12.30
C GLY A 109 -8.10 -3.10 12.27
N LEU A 110 -7.63 -2.45 11.20
CA LEU A 110 -6.26 -1.94 11.12
C LEU A 110 -6.01 -0.88 12.19
N LYS A 111 -4.87 -1.00 12.89
CA LYS A 111 -4.47 -0.08 13.97
C LYS A 111 -4.19 1.34 13.47
N GLN A 112 -3.78 1.49 12.22
CA GLN A 112 -3.48 2.77 11.58
C GLN A 112 -3.62 2.68 10.06
N LEU A 113 -3.80 3.83 9.41
CA LEU A 113 -3.77 3.94 7.95
C LEU A 113 -2.40 3.49 7.42
N PRO A 114 -2.32 2.63 6.38
CA PRO A 114 -1.05 2.24 5.79
C PRO A 114 -0.31 3.44 5.18
N GLY A 115 0.76 3.89 5.86
CA GLY A 115 1.64 4.99 5.40
C GLY A 115 3.00 4.47 4.94
N LEU A 116 3.91 4.21 5.89
CA LEU A 116 5.26 3.71 5.62
C LEU A 116 5.26 2.45 4.74
N ALA A 117 4.38 1.49 5.06
CA ALA A 117 4.17 0.27 4.29
C ALA A 117 3.93 0.55 2.81
N VAL A 118 3.06 1.52 2.50
CA VAL A 118 2.70 1.90 1.14
C VAL A 118 3.88 2.55 0.42
N GLN A 119 4.61 3.45 1.09
CA GLN A 119 5.79 4.10 0.52
C GLN A 119 6.86 3.08 0.15
N ARG A 120 7.11 2.10 1.02
CA ARG A 120 8.08 1.03 0.78
C ARG A 120 7.66 0.09 -0.36
N LEU A 121 6.40 -0.33 -0.39
CA LEU A 121 5.87 -1.13 -1.51
C LEU A 121 5.93 -0.34 -2.83
N MET A 122 5.63 0.96 -2.84
CA MET A 122 5.82 1.78 -4.04
C MET A 122 7.29 1.84 -4.48
N ALA A 123 8.24 1.94 -3.54
CA ALA A 123 9.67 1.94 -3.85
C ALA A 123 10.10 0.63 -4.55
N GLU A 124 9.44 -0.48 -4.24
CA GLU A 124 9.68 -1.80 -4.84
C GLU A 124 8.93 -2.04 -6.16
N GLY A 125 8.18 -1.06 -6.63
CA GLY A 125 7.55 -1.10 -7.95
C GLY A 125 6.03 -1.28 -7.93
N TYR A 126 5.40 -1.43 -6.76
CA TYR A 126 3.93 -1.53 -6.70
C TYR A 126 3.27 -0.22 -7.13
N GLY A 127 2.15 -0.34 -7.84
CA GLY A 127 1.22 0.77 -8.06
C GLY A 127 0.41 1.05 -6.80
N PHE A 128 0.15 2.32 -6.52
CA PHE A 128 -0.68 2.75 -5.41
C PHE A 128 -1.50 3.98 -5.81
N GLY A 129 -2.71 4.06 -5.28
CA GLY A 129 -3.57 5.23 -5.33
C GLY A 129 -4.35 5.33 -4.02
N GLY A 130 -4.41 6.54 -3.46
CA GLY A 130 -5.18 6.83 -2.25
C GLY A 130 -6.69 6.74 -2.49
N GLU A 131 -7.46 6.65 -1.41
CA GLU A 131 -8.92 6.84 -1.41
C GLU A 131 -9.71 5.98 -2.42
N GLY A 132 -9.21 4.77 -2.69
CA GLY A 132 -9.80 3.83 -3.65
C GLY A 132 -9.53 4.17 -5.13
N ASP A 133 -8.62 5.11 -5.43
CA ASP A 133 -8.26 5.53 -6.80
C ASP A 133 -7.46 4.47 -7.56
N TRP A 134 -8.20 3.54 -8.13
CA TRP A 134 -7.65 2.44 -8.92
C TRP A 134 -7.05 2.89 -10.26
N LYS A 135 -7.49 4.04 -10.81
CA LYS A 135 -6.97 4.53 -12.09
C LYS A 135 -5.54 5.05 -11.92
N THR A 136 -5.32 5.90 -10.92
CA THR A 136 -3.98 6.40 -10.61
C THR A 136 -3.05 5.27 -10.17
N SER A 137 -3.55 4.30 -9.40
CA SER A 137 -2.77 3.11 -9.01
C SER A 137 -2.31 2.27 -10.20
N VAL A 138 -3.20 2.00 -11.17
CA VAL A 138 -2.85 1.35 -12.45
C VAL A 138 -1.81 2.17 -13.21
N MET A 139 -2.02 3.49 -13.33
CA MET A 139 -1.12 4.38 -14.04
C MET A 139 0.27 4.41 -13.40
N LEU A 140 0.35 4.43 -12.07
CA LEU A 140 1.62 4.38 -11.35
C LEU A 140 2.37 3.09 -11.65
N ARG A 141 1.70 1.93 -11.60
CA ARG A 141 2.35 0.65 -11.92
C ARG A 141 2.81 0.60 -13.38
N ALA A 142 1.99 1.09 -14.30
CA ALA A 142 2.35 1.16 -15.71
C ALA A 142 3.58 2.05 -15.91
N SER A 143 3.58 3.26 -15.35
CA SER A 143 4.70 4.20 -15.43
C SER A 143 5.98 3.68 -14.80
N LYS A 144 5.91 3.03 -13.63
CA LYS A 144 7.06 2.35 -13.02
C LYS A 144 7.62 1.24 -13.91
N THR A 145 6.74 0.48 -14.56
CA THR A 145 7.15 -0.58 -15.50
C THR A 145 7.80 0.02 -16.75
N MET A 146 7.25 1.12 -17.29
CA MET A 146 7.82 1.83 -18.44
C MET A 146 9.18 2.46 -18.12
N ALA A 147 9.34 3.00 -16.91
CA ALA A 147 10.61 3.60 -16.48
C ALA A 147 11.75 2.57 -16.41
N GLY A 148 11.45 1.33 -16.04
CA GLY A 148 12.44 0.25 -15.97
C GLY A 148 13.65 0.64 -15.12
N SER A 149 14.84 0.64 -15.72
CA SER A 149 16.10 1.02 -15.06
C SER A 149 16.57 2.45 -15.39
N LEU A 150 15.71 3.30 -15.95
CA LEU A 150 16.06 4.68 -16.26
C LEU A 150 16.36 5.46 -14.97
N PRO A 151 17.30 6.43 -15.01
CA PRO A 151 17.59 7.26 -13.85
C PRO A 151 16.37 8.12 -13.46
N GLY A 152 16.11 8.24 -12.16
CA GLY A 152 15.00 9.03 -11.61
C GLY A 152 13.99 8.20 -10.82
N GLY A 153 12.96 8.87 -10.29
CA GLY A 153 11.88 8.24 -9.52
C GLY A 153 10.53 8.39 -10.21
N THR A 154 9.60 7.47 -9.92
CA THR A 154 8.19 7.57 -10.30
C THR A 154 7.36 7.31 -9.05
N SER A 155 6.47 8.24 -8.69
CA SER A 155 5.70 8.18 -7.45
C SER A 155 4.24 8.51 -7.68
N PHE A 156 3.37 8.01 -6.79
CA PHE A 156 2.07 8.63 -6.56
C PHE A 156 2.28 10.07 -6.07
N MET A 157 1.38 10.96 -6.49
CA MET A 157 1.42 12.37 -6.12
C MET A 157 0.01 12.96 -6.17
N GLU A 158 -0.21 13.96 -5.33
CA GLU A 158 -1.37 14.85 -5.35
C GLU A 158 -0.83 16.27 -5.14
N ASP A 159 -1.32 17.24 -5.92
CA ASP A 159 -0.93 18.63 -5.77
C ASP A 159 -1.41 19.18 -4.41
N TYR A 160 -0.47 19.37 -3.49
CA TYR A 160 -0.67 20.12 -2.26
C TYR A 160 -0.18 21.57 -2.43
N THR A 161 -0.48 22.42 -1.44
CA THR A 161 -0.24 23.89 -1.47
C THR A 161 1.21 24.32 -1.68
#